data_AF-A0A1H5Z5H8-F1
#
_entry.id   AF-A0A1H5Z5H8-F1
#
_cell.length_a   1.000
_cell.length_b   1.000
_cell.length_c   1.000
_cell.angle_alpha   90.00
_cell.angle_beta   90.00
_cell.angle_gamma   90.00
#
_symmetry.space_group_name_H-M   'P 1'
#
loop_
_entity.id
_entity.type
_entity.pdbx_description
1 polymer ?
#
loop_
_entity_poly.entity_id
_entity_poly.type
_entity_poly.pdbx_seq_one_letter_code
_entity_poly.pdbx_strand_id
1 'polypeptide(L)' 'MGIYSHHTVEQLHQLRDTLTQSLHDRLTKATTAASGDRRVQFDQHTAEIRKEIAAVCAELDVRAGTHAHRPIYLV' A
#
# COMPACT_ATOMS: atom_id res chain seq x y z
N MET A 1 -5.22 16.84 4.49
CA MET A 1 -3.75 16.73 4.35
C MET A 1 -3.39 15.27 4.62
N GLY A 2 -2.99 14.52 3.59
CA GLY A 2 -2.75 13.08 3.68
C GLY A 2 -1.52 12.72 4.51
N ILE A 3 -1.46 11.49 5.01
CA ILE A 3 -0.40 10.97 5.91
C ILE A 3 0.99 11.09 5.27
N TYR A 4 1.05 11.11 3.93
CA TYR A 4 2.28 11.20 3.15
C TYR A 4 2.54 12.58 2.54
N SER A 5 1.89 13.64 3.04
CA SER A 5 2.04 15.01 2.53
C SER A 5 3.48 15.56 2.55
N HIS A 6 4.34 15.00 3.40
CA HIS A 6 5.74 15.39 3.56
C HIS A 6 6.72 14.64 2.64
N HIS A 7 6.27 13.58 1.97
CA HIS A 7 7.10 12.83 1.03
C HIS A 7 7.07 13.46 -0.37
N THR A 8 8.17 13.41 -1.10
CA THR A 8 8.20 13.75 -2.54
C THR A 8 7.63 12.60 -3.39
N VAL A 9 7.31 12.86 -4.66
CA VAL A 9 6.80 11.81 -5.58
C VAL A 9 7.82 10.67 -5.73
N GLU A 10 9.10 10.98 -5.85
CA GLU A 10 10.17 9.98 -5.92
C GLU A 10 10.25 9.13 -4.64
N GLN A 11 10.12 9.76 -3.48
CA GLN A 11 10.11 9.05 -2.20
C GLN A 11 8.88 8.14 -2.05
N LEU A 12 7.72 8.56 -2.55
CA LEU A 12 6.51 7.72 -2.59
C LEU A 12 6.71 6.48 -3.48
N HIS A 13 7.38 6.63 -4.63
CA HIS A 13 7.74 5.49 -5.48
C HIS A 13 8.71 4.53 -4.78
N GLN A 14 9.76 5.05 -4.15
CA GLN A 14 10.71 4.23 -3.38
C GLN A 14 10.02 3.48 -2.24
N LEU A 15 9.07 4.14 -1.55
CA LEU A 15 8.32 3.55 -0.45
C LEU A 15 7.39 2.44 -0.95
N ARG A 16 6.68 2.67 -2.05
CA ARG A 16 5.89 1.63 -2.73
C ARG A 16 6.75 0.42 -3.09
N ASP A 17 7.89 0.63 -3.74
CA ASP A 17 8.76 -0.45 -4.20
C ASP A 17 9.29 -1.27 -3.01
N THR A 18 9.67 -0.59 -1.92
CA THR A 18 10.09 -1.22 -0.66
C THR A 18 8.98 -2.08 -0.04
N LEU A 19 7.75 -1.56 0.04
CA LEU A 19 6.59 -2.31 0.57
C LEU A 19 6.26 -3.52 -0.31
N THR A 20 6.36 -3.37 -1.63
CA THR A 20 6.07 -4.43 -2.60
C THR A 20 7.09 -5.56 -2.50
N GLN A 21 8.38 -5.21 -2.38
CA GLN A 21 9.45 -6.18 -2.15
C GLN A 21 9.28 -6.92 -0.83
N SER A 22 8.94 -6.20 0.26
CA SER A 22 8.68 -6.81 1.57
C SER A 22 7.52 -7.80 1.51
N LEU A 23 6.44 -7.46 0.80
CA LEU A 23 5.31 -8.35 0.58
C LEU A 23 5.73 -9.59 -0.21
N HIS A 24 6.50 -9.41 -1.29
CA HIS A 24 6.99 -10.50 -2.12
C HIS A 24 7.89 -11.47 -1.33
N ASP A 25 8.85 -10.96 -0.57
CA ASP A 25 9.74 -11.75 0.29
C ASP A 25 8.96 -12.54 1.34
N ARG A 26 7.88 -11.96 1.87
CA ARG A 26 7.01 -12.63 2.85
C ARG A 26 6.20 -13.76 2.23
N LEU A 27 5.58 -13.54 1.08
CA LEU A 27 4.82 -14.58 0.39
C LEU A 27 5.69 -15.76 -0.05
N THR A 28 6.91 -15.48 -0.52
CA THR A 28 7.87 -16.51 -0.93
C THR A 28 8.42 -17.29 0.26
N LYS A 29 8.75 -16.62 1.38
CA LYS A 29 9.27 -17.29 2.59
C LYS A 29 8.20 -18.01 3.43
N ALA A 30 6.95 -17.54 3.44
CA ALA A 30 5.89 -18.14 4.27
C ALA A 30 5.27 -19.41 3.66
N THR A 31 5.46 -19.64 2.35
CA THR A 31 4.98 -20.86 1.67
C THR A 31 5.54 -22.15 2.30
N THR A 32 6.64 -22.09 3.05
CA THR A 32 7.29 -23.24 3.68
C THR A 32 6.92 -23.52 5.14
N ALA A 33 6.14 -22.67 5.82
CA ALA A 33 5.90 -22.82 7.26
C ALA A 33 4.48 -22.40 7.71
N ALA A 34 3.47 -23.24 7.49
CA ALA A 34 2.11 -22.97 7.97
C ALA A 34 1.67 -23.94 9.07
N SER A 35 1.90 -23.55 10.32
CA SER A 35 1.23 -24.10 11.52
C SER A 35 0.26 -23.03 12.07
N GLY A 36 -1.04 -23.35 12.09
CA GLY A 36 -2.18 -22.66 12.72
C GLY A 36 -2.05 -21.16 13.04
N ASP A 37 -1.52 -20.84 14.23
CA ASP A 37 -1.52 -19.47 14.79
C ASP A 37 -0.63 -18.47 14.06
N ARG A 38 0.47 -18.92 13.46
CA ARG A 38 1.38 -18.03 12.70
C ARG A 38 0.76 -17.57 11.39
N ARG A 39 -0.28 -18.25 10.91
CA ARG A 39 -0.97 -17.96 9.65
C ARG A 39 -1.87 -16.73 9.77
N VAL A 40 -2.60 -16.60 10.88
CA VAL A 40 -3.50 -15.45 11.13
C VAL A 40 -2.73 -14.14 11.26
N GLN A 41 -1.63 -14.14 12.03
CA GLN A 41 -0.76 -12.95 12.15
C GLN A 41 -0.10 -12.59 10.82
N PHE A 42 0.28 -13.61 10.03
CA PHE A 42 0.82 -13.39 8.69
C PHE A 42 -0.20 -12.73 7.76
N ASP A 43 -1.43 -13.27 7.69
CA ASP A 43 -2.50 -12.73 6.85
C ASP A 43 -2.88 -11.30 7.25
N GLN A 44 -2.92 -10.99 8.55
CA GLN A 44 -3.18 -9.63 9.05
C GLN A 44 -2.11 -8.64 8.61
N HIS A 45 -0.83 -8.97 8.76
CA HIS A 45 0.25 -8.10 8.31
C HIS A 45 0.34 -7.97 6.78
N THR A 46 0.00 -9.02 6.02
CA THR A 46 -0.11 -8.90 4.56
C THR A 46 -1.25 -7.96 4.16
N ALA A 47 -2.38 -8.00 4.85
CA ALA A 47 -3.50 -7.08 4.61
C ALA A 47 -3.13 -5.63 4.94
N GLU A 48 -2.39 -5.40 6.03
CA GLU A 48 -1.86 -4.07 6.40
C GLU A 48 -0.93 -3.50 5.34
N ILE A 49 0.07 -4.28 4.88
CA ILE A 49 1.00 -3.84 3.83
C ILE A 49 0.24 -3.54 2.51
N ARG A 50 -0.75 -4.35 2.15
CA ARG A 50 -1.59 -4.09 0.96
C ARG A 50 -2.37 -2.77 1.10
N LYS A 51 -2.90 -2.49 2.29
CA LYS A 51 -3.61 -1.24 2.58
C LYS A 51 -2.69 -0.03 2.48
N GLU A 52 -1.46 -0.14 2.97
CA GLU A 52 -0.45 0.93 2.82
C GLU A 52 -0.07 1.16 1.37
N ILE A 53 0.17 0.10 0.58
CA ILE A 53 0.43 0.22 -0.86
C ILE A 53 -0.72 0.94 -1.56
N ALA A 54 -1.97 0.60 -1.25
CA ALA A 54 -3.14 1.26 -1.83
C ALA A 54 -3.21 2.75 -1.46
N ALA A 55 -2.88 3.11 -0.21
CA ALA A 55 -2.83 4.50 0.23
C ALA A 55 -1.74 5.31 -0.49
N VAL A 56 -0.55 4.73 -0.67
CA VAL A 56 0.57 5.36 -1.39
C VAL A 56 0.23 5.53 -2.88
N CYS A 57 -0.38 4.52 -3.51
CA CYS A 57 -0.84 4.63 -4.89
C CYS A 57 -1.92 5.71 -5.05
N ALA A 58 -2.88 5.79 -4.13
CA ALA A 58 -3.90 6.84 -4.16
C ALA A 58 -3.28 8.25 -4.05
N GLU A 59 -2.28 8.45 -3.20
CA GLU A 59 -1.55 9.72 -3.11
C GLU A 59 -0.74 10.03 -4.38
N LEU A 60 -0.14 9.02 -5.01
CA LEU A 60 0.52 9.18 -6.30
C LEU A 60 -0.48 9.58 -7.39
N ASP A 61 -1.66 8.98 -7.44
CA ASP A 61 -2.72 9.30 -8.39
C ASP A 61 -3.27 10.72 -8.19
N VAL A 62 -3.48 11.13 -6.92
CA VAL A 62 -3.87 12.50 -6.56
C VAL A 62 -2.84 13.51 -7.07
N ARG A 63 -1.55 13.21 -6.91
CA ARG A 63 -0.45 14.10 -7.33
C ARG A 63 -0.18 14.08 -8.84
N ALA A 64 -0.42 12.95 -9.49
CA ALA A 64 -0.34 12.82 -10.94
C ALA A 64 -1.47 13.58 -11.67
N GLY A 65 -2.45 14.12 -10.92
CA GLY A 65 -3.57 14.85 -11.49
C GLY A 65 -4.64 13.94 -12.11
N THR A 66 -4.55 12.62 -11.92
CA THR A 66 -5.56 11.62 -12.32
C THR A 66 -6.76 11.61 -11.37
N HIS A 67 -7.15 12.77 -10.86
CA HIS A 67 -8.51 12.94 -10.40
C HIS A 67 -9.42 12.87 -11.62
N ALA A 68 -10.02 11.70 -11.84
CA ALA A 68 -11.31 11.64 -12.50
C ALA A 68 -12.20 12.61 -11.72
N HIS A 69 -12.43 13.80 -12.28
CA HIS A 69 -13.34 14.80 -11.76
C HIS A 69 -14.67 14.09 -11.45
N ARG A 70 -14.91 13.76 -10.19
CA ARG A 70 -16.26 13.36 -9.78
C ARG A 70 -17.11 14.62 -9.94
N PRO A 71 -18.22 14.57 -10.70
CA PRO A 71 -19.08 15.74 -10.84
C PRO A 71 -19.55 16.15 -9.44
N ILE A 72 -19.30 17.40 -9.08
CA ILE A 72 -19.77 17.99 -7.84
C ILE A 72 -21.29 18.09 -7.95
N TYR A 73 -22.01 17.19 -7.29
CA TYR A 73 -23.43 17.42 -7.01
C TYR A 73 -23.50 18.43 -5.86
N LEU A 74 -23.79 19.68 -6.20
CA LEU A 74 -24.25 20.70 -5.25
C LEU A 74 -25.69 20.33 -4.86
N VAL A 75 -25.91 20.00 -3.58
CA VAL A 75 -27.23 19.90 -2.93
C VAL A 75 -27.33 21.03 -1.92
#